data_AF-A0A496Q6J5-F1
#
_entry.id   AF-A0A496Q6J5-F1
#
_cell.length_a   1.000
_cell.length_b   1.000
_cell.length_c   1.000
_cell.angle_alpha   90.00
_cell.angle_beta   90.00
_cell.angle_gamma   90.00
#
_symmetry.space_group_name_H-M   'P 1'
#
loop_
_entity.id
_entity.type
_entity.pdbx_description
1 polymer ?
#
loop_
_entity_poly.entity_id
_entity_poly.type
_entity_poly.pdbx_seq_one_letter_code
_entity_poly.pdbx_strand_id
1 'polypeptide(L)'
;MPSVANLACPNYEVIVVDNASTDESIDFLRKFYPHFKVIRNEKNYGTAEGSNIGAKYSEGEYIFFMSNDMELDPEILNYMIRRMEEDPKIGICTCKMRRITERGERLNIIDSVGGELDIFGFPSARGINEPDYGQYDYF
;
A
#
# COMPACT_ATOMS: atom_id res chain seq x y z
N MET A 1 2.94 7.84 5.78
CA MET A 1 4.10 7.00 6.23
C MET A 1 4.14 6.65 7.74
N PRO A 2 3.75 7.49 8.72
CA PRO A 2 3.77 7.09 10.15
C PRO A 2 2.92 5.85 10.47
N SER A 3 1.86 5.60 9.70
CA SER A 3 0.98 4.44 9.87
C SER A 3 1.70 3.10 9.70
N VAL A 4 2.72 3.01 8.84
CA VAL A 4 3.46 1.77 8.57
C VAL A 4 4.25 1.29 9.79
N ALA A 5 4.70 2.23 10.64
CA ALA A 5 5.40 1.89 11.88
C ALA A 5 4.46 1.43 13.01
N ASN A 6 3.14 1.48 12.79
CA ASN A 6 2.11 1.16 13.78
C ASN A 6 1.22 -0.02 13.33
N LEU A 7 1.74 -0.89 12.46
CA LEU A 7 1.03 -2.09 12.02
C LEU A 7 1.04 -3.14 13.13
N ALA A 8 -0.09 -3.83 13.29
CA ALA A 8 -0.27 -4.90 14.26
C ALA A 8 0.33 -6.24 13.79
N CYS A 9 0.77 -6.32 12.53
CA CYS A 9 1.47 -7.48 12.01
C CYS A 9 2.82 -7.63 12.73
N PRO A 10 3.10 -8.77 13.39
CA PRO A 10 4.29 -8.91 14.21
C PRO A 10 5.58 -9.09 13.40
N ASN A 11 5.48 -9.53 12.13
CA ASN A 11 6.63 -9.85 11.31
C ASN A 11 6.48 -9.25 9.90
N TYR A 12 7.03 -8.06 9.72
CA TYR A 12 7.10 -7.38 8.44
C TYR A 12 8.40 -6.60 8.32
N GLU A 13 8.83 -6.39 7.09
CA GLU A 13 9.91 -5.46 6.75
C GLU A 13 9.34 -4.27 5.97
N VAL A 14 10.07 -3.16 6.00
CA VAL A 14 9.71 -1.96 5.24
C VAL A 14 10.87 -1.58 4.35
N ILE A 15 10.62 -1.60 3.04
CA ILE A 15 11.58 -1.22 2.02
C ILE A 15 11.10 0.08 1.38
N VAL A 16 11.88 1.14 1.55
CA VAL A 16 11.63 2.44 0.92
C VAL A 16 12.59 2.61 -0.26
N VAL A 17 12.02 2.73 -1.46
CA VAL A 17 12.79 3.04 -2.66
C VAL A 17 12.72 4.53 -2.93
N ASP A 18 13.84 5.22 -2.72
CA ASP A 18 14.01 6.64 -3.00
C ASP A 18 14.35 6.86 -4.46
N ASN A 19 13.47 7.56 -5.18
CA ASN A 19 13.59 7.75 -6.62
C ASN A 19 14.39 9.02 -6.97
N ALA A 20 15.56 9.14 -6.37
CA ALA A 20 16.43 10.31 -6.43
C ALA A 20 15.78 11.60 -5.88
N SER A 21 15.20 11.53 -4.67
CA SER A 21 14.65 12.73 -4.03
C SER A 21 15.75 13.77 -3.78
N THR A 22 15.37 15.03 -3.93
CA THR A 22 16.24 16.21 -3.72
C THR A 22 15.94 16.93 -2.41
N ASP A 23 15.04 16.38 -1.60
CA ASP A 23 14.63 16.91 -0.30
C ASP A 23 15.27 16.10 0.86
N GLU A 24 14.87 16.44 2.09
CA GLU A 24 15.37 15.81 3.31
C GLU A 24 14.66 14.49 3.65
N SER A 25 13.86 13.92 2.73
CA SER A 25 13.03 12.73 3.00
C SER A 25 13.87 11.54 3.51
N ILE A 26 15.06 11.34 2.97
CA ILE A 26 15.93 10.21 3.35
C ILE A 26 16.59 10.43 4.70
N ASP A 27 17.00 11.65 4.99
CA ASP A 27 17.59 11.98 6.29
C ASP A 27 16.53 11.88 7.39
N PHE A 28 15.29 12.28 7.09
CA PHE A 28 14.15 12.05 7.96
C PHE A 28 13.93 10.56 8.24
N LEU A 29 13.90 9.71 7.21
CA LEU A 29 13.71 8.27 7.38
C LEU A 29 14.84 7.61 8.19
N ARG A 30 16.10 7.94 7.88
CA ARG A 30 17.24 7.41 8.64
C ARG A 30 17.22 7.83 10.10
N LYS A 31 16.73 9.04 10.40
CA LYS A 31 16.65 9.56 11.76
C LYS A 31 15.52 8.94 12.57
N PHE A 32 14.32 8.83 12.00
CA PHE A 32 13.11 8.43 12.75
C PHE A 32 12.73 6.96 12.56
N TYR A 33 13.14 6.33 11.46
CA TYR A 33 12.87 4.94 11.13
C TYR A 33 14.15 4.21 10.69
N PRO A 34 15.19 4.15 11.55
CA PRO A 34 16.49 3.57 11.19
C PRO A 34 16.43 2.06 10.87
N HIS A 35 15.33 1.39 11.21
CA HIS A 35 15.07 -0.02 10.91
C HIS A 35 14.47 -0.24 9.52
N PHE A 36 14.07 0.83 8.80
CA PHE A 36 13.60 0.71 7.42
C PHE A 36 14.79 0.53 6.47
N LYS A 37 14.64 -0.37 5.50
CA LYS A 37 15.61 -0.58 4.44
C LYS A 37 15.40 0.48 3.36
N VAL A 38 16.36 1.40 3.24
CA VAL A 38 16.28 2.49 2.25
C VAL A 38 17.19 2.17 1.06
N ILE A 39 16.61 2.13 -0.14
CA ILE A 39 17.33 1.93 -1.40
C ILE A 39 17.24 3.24 -2.18
N ARG A 40 18.39 3.86 -2.46
CA ARG A 40 18.44 5.12 -3.20
C ARG A 40 18.82 4.88 -4.65
N ASN A 41 17.93 5.28 -5.56
CA ASN A 41 18.17 5.26 -6.98
C ASN A 41 19.03 6.46 -7.41
N GLU A 42 19.84 6.27 -8.46
CA GLU A 42 20.69 7.32 -9.04
C GLU A 42 19.87 8.39 -9.78
N LYS A 43 18.69 8.03 -10.28
CA LYS A 43 17.74 8.90 -10.97
C LYS A 43 16.32 8.44 -10.71
N ASN A 44 15.34 9.26 -11.09
CA ASN A 44 13.93 8.90 -11.02
C ASN A 44 13.58 7.91 -12.14
N TYR A 45 13.27 6.66 -11.80
CA TYR A 45 12.86 5.60 -12.72
C TYR A 45 11.34 5.44 -12.85
N GLY A 46 10.55 6.29 -12.19
CA GLY A 46 9.10 6.16 -12.07
C GLY A 46 8.66 5.10 -11.04
N THR A 47 7.34 5.02 -10.81
CA THR A 47 6.73 4.20 -9.75
C THR A 47 6.86 2.70 -10.01
N ALA A 48 6.65 2.26 -11.25
CA ALA A 48 6.68 0.85 -11.60
C ALA A 48 8.08 0.25 -11.37
N GLU A 49 9.12 0.90 -11.89
CA GLU A 49 10.49 0.43 -11.71
C GLU A 49 10.95 0.57 -10.26
N GLY A 50 10.57 1.64 -9.57
CA GLY A 50 10.81 1.78 -8.13
C GLY A 50 10.21 0.61 -7.33
N SER A 51 8.98 0.21 -7.65
CA SER A 51 8.31 -0.94 -7.02
C SER A 51 9.01 -2.26 -7.34
N ASN A 52 9.43 -2.47 -8.59
CA ASN A 52 10.19 -3.66 -9.01
C ASN A 52 11.52 -3.78 -8.28
N ILE A 53 12.24 -2.67 -8.12
CA ILE A 53 13.48 -2.62 -7.35
C ILE A 53 13.18 -3.04 -5.91
N GLY A 54 12.18 -2.44 -5.26
CA GLY A 54 11.79 -2.78 -3.89
C GLY A 54 11.48 -4.27 -3.73
N ALA A 55 10.65 -4.83 -4.62
CA ALA A 55 10.30 -6.24 -4.63
C ALA A 55 11.52 -7.17 -4.76
N LYS A 56 12.51 -6.81 -5.59
CA LYS A 56 13.75 -7.59 -5.75
C LYS A 56 14.57 -7.71 -4.46
N TYR A 57 14.45 -6.74 -3.57
CA TYR A 57 15.16 -6.72 -2.28
C TYR A 57 14.30 -7.18 -1.11
N SER A 58 13.06 -7.59 -1.36
CA SER A 58 12.15 -8.15 -0.35
C SER A 58 12.42 -9.63 -0.09
N GLU A 59 12.21 -10.04 1.16
CA GLU A 59 12.42 -11.39 1.67
C GLU A 59 11.11 -12.00 2.20
N GLY A 60 10.05 -11.20 2.33
CA GLY A 60 8.72 -11.64 2.74
C GLY A 60 8.03 -12.56 1.74
N GLU A 61 7.16 -13.44 2.25
CA GLU A 61 6.30 -14.32 1.44
C GLU A 61 5.20 -13.55 0.70
N TYR A 62 4.74 -12.46 1.30
CA TYR A 62 3.78 -11.52 0.72
C TYR A 62 4.43 -10.16 0.49
N ILE A 63 4.12 -9.52 -0.64
CA ILE A 63 4.57 -8.17 -0.95
C ILE A 63 3.36 -7.25 -0.97
N PHE A 64 3.40 -6.21 -0.13
CA PHE A 64 2.40 -5.15 -0.10
C PHE A 64 2.98 -3.87 -0.71
N PHE A 65 2.47 -3.48 -1.87
CA PHE A 65 2.86 -2.22 -2.51
C PHE A 65 2.05 -1.07 -1.95
N MET A 66 2.72 0.02 -1.59
CA MET A 66 2.07 1.22 -1.09
C MET A 66 2.78 2.50 -1.54
N SER A 67 2.02 3.58 -1.69
CA SER A 67 2.57 4.91 -1.88
C SER A 67 2.79 5.62 -0.54
N ASN A 68 3.65 6.64 -0.55
CA ASN A 68 4.06 7.39 0.65
C ASN A 68 2.96 8.33 1.20
N ASP A 69 1.95 8.64 0.39
CA ASP A 69 0.79 9.49 0.70
C ASP A 69 -0.43 8.72 1.26
N MET A 70 -0.32 7.41 1.45
CA MET A 70 -1.37 6.59 2.07
C MET A 70 -1.25 6.53 3.61
N GLU A 71 -2.42 6.48 4.26
CA GLU A 71 -2.58 6.02 5.65
C GLU A 71 -3.09 4.58 5.66
N LEU A 72 -2.59 3.77 6.59
CA LEU A 72 -2.95 2.35 6.71
C LEU A 72 -3.73 2.11 7.99
N ASP A 73 -4.69 1.20 7.92
CA ASP A 73 -5.28 0.59 9.11
C ASP A 73 -4.24 -0.33 9.78
N PRO A 74 -4.06 -0.27 11.11
CA PRO A 74 -3.08 -1.13 11.81
C PRO A 74 -3.22 -2.62 11.52
N GLU A 75 -4.43 -3.12 11.30
CA GLU A 75 -4.72 -4.55 11.08
C GLU A 75 -4.70 -4.96 9.60
N ILE A 76 -4.42 -4.02 8.67
CA ILE A 76 -4.61 -4.24 7.23
C ILE A 76 -3.84 -5.47 6.71
N LEU A 77 -2.58 -5.64 7.13
CA LEU A 77 -1.77 -6.76 6.67
C LEU A 77 -2.31 -8.08 7.21
N ASN A 78 -2.76 -8.13 8.47
CA ASN A 78 -3.34 -9.33 9.06
C ASN A 78 -4.60 -9.77 8.30
N TYR A 79 -5.49 -8.82 7.97
CA TYR A 79 -6.68 -9.12 7.19
C TYR A 79 -6.37 -9.61 5.78
N MET A 80 -5.43 -8.96 5.10
CA MET A 80 -5.07 -9.33 3.72
C MET A 80 -4.36 -10.68 3.65
N ILE A 81 -3.39 -10.93 4.54
CA ILE A 81 -2.67 -12.21 4.61
C ILE A 81 -3.67 -13.33 4.89
N ARG A 82 -4.50 -13.18 5.94
CA ARG A 82 -5.52 -14.18 6.27
C ARG A 82 -6.42 -14.47 5.08
N ARG A 83 -6.87 -13.44 4.34
CA ARG A 83 -7.70 -13.66 3.16
C ARG A 83 -6.97 -14.43 2.06
N MET A 84 -5.70 -14.13 1.81
CA MET A 84 -4.89 -14.87 0.82
C MET A 84 -4.62 -16.32 1.26
N GLU A 85 -4.51 -16.58 2.56
CA GLU A 85 -4.33 -17.94 3.11
C GLU A 85 -5.62 -18.78 3.10
N GLU A 86 -6.80 -18.15 3.15
CA GLU A 86 -8.10 -18.84 3.15
C GLU A 86 -8.40 -19.57 1.82
N ASP A 87 -7.86 -19.12 0.69
CA ASP A 87 -8.00 -19.78 -0.61
C ASP A 87 -6.71 -19.70 -1.44
N PRO A 88 -6.01 -20.82 -1.72
CA PRO A 88 -4.77 -20.83 -2.49
C PRO A 88 -4.94 -20.38 -3.96
N LYS A 89 -6.17 -20.17 -4.45
CA LYS A 89 -6.43 -19.58 -5.77
C LYS A 89 -6.27 -18.06 -5.78
N ILE A 90 -6.19 -17.40 -4.62
CA ILE A 90 -6.04 -15.95 -4.53
C ILE A 90 -4.57 -15.59 -4.77
N GLY A 91 -4.27 -15.09 -5.96
CA GLY A 91 -2.92 -14.62 -6.30
C GLY A 91 -2.62 -13.19 -5.84
N ILE A 92 -3.64 -12.33 -5.75
CA ILE A 92 -3.52 -10.91 -5.37
C ILE A 92 -4.73 -10.55 -4.52
N CYS A 93 -4.49 -9.82 -3.43
CA CYS A 93 -5.53 -9.23 -2.59
C CYS A 93 -5.39 -7.70 -2.59
N THR A 94 -6.50 -6.98 -2.64
CA THR A 94 -6.56 -5.52 -2.50
C THR A 94 -7.44 -5.14 -1.33
N CYS A 95 -7.31 -3.92 -0.82
CA CYS A 95 -8.13 -3.40 0.27
C CYS A 95 -9.09 -2.30 -0.20
N LYS A 96 -10.13 -2.04 0.61
CA LYS A 96 -10.97 -0.85 0.47
C LYS A 96 -10.18 0.40 0.86
N MET A 97 -10.18 1.40 0.00
CA MET A 97 -9.56 2.71 0.23
C MET A 97 -10.64 3.79 0.41
N ARG A 98 -10.42 4.67 1.39
CA ARG A 98 -11.27 5.84 1.64
C ARG A 98 -10.47 7.12 1.42
N ARG A 99 -11.14 8.17 0.98
CA ARG A 99 -10.49 9.46 0.71
C ARG A 99 -10.18 10.21 1.98
N ILE A 100 -9.02 10.84 1.98
CA ILE A 100 -8.58 11.78 3.01
C ILE A 100 -8.30 13.11 2.31
N THR A 101 -8.73 14.22 2.89
CA THR A 101 -8.42 15.56 2.36
C THR A 101 -6.97 15.92 2.65
N GLU A 102 -6.42 16.93 1.96
CA GLU A 102 -5.09 17.46 2.26
C GLU A 102 -4.92 17.95 3.71
N ARG A 103 -6.04 18.25 4.38
CA ARG A 103 -6.07 18.65 5.80
C ARG A 103 -6.12 17.47 6.77
N GLY A 104 -6.10 16.24 6.26
CA GLY A 104 -6.21 15.02 7.06
C GLY A 104 -7.65 14.64 7.44
N GLU A 105 -8.67 15.27 6.84
CA GLU A 105 -10.06 14.92 7.14
C GLU A 105 -10.44 13.63 6.42
N ARG A 106 -10.83 12.61 7.19
CA ARG A 106 -11.29 11.33 6.66
C ARG A 106 -12.71 11.48 6.13
N LEU A 107 -12.88 11.35 4.83
CA LEU A 107 -14.18 11.45 4.19
C LEU A 107 -14.89 10.09 4.25
N ASN A 108 -16.21 10.11 4.40
CA ASN A 108 -17.02 8.91 4.22
C ASN A 108 -17.27 8.64 2.73
N ILE A 109 -16.21 8.63 1.92
CA ILE A 109 -16.25 8.44 0.48
C ILE A 109 -15.18 7.41 0.10
N ILE A 110 -15.61 6.38 -0.61
CA ILE A 110 -14.76 5.33 -1.14
C ILE A 110 -13.97 5.89 -2.32
N ASP A 111 -12.67 5.65 -2.29
CA ASP A 111 -11.81 5.86 -3.46
C ASP A 111 -11.90 4.67 -4.42
N SER A 112 -11.71 3.46 -3.89
CA SER A 112 -11.90 2.20 -4.60
C SER A 112 -11.99 1.03 -3.62
N VAL A 113 -12.72 -0.04 -3.98
CA VAL A 113 -12.74 -1.34 -3.26
C VAL A 113 -12.07 -2.47 -4.05
N GLY A 114 -11.11 -2.09 -4.88
CA GLY A 114 -10.44 -2.99 -5.82
C GLY A 114 -10.96 -2.85 -7.25
N GLY A 115 -10.32 -3.58 -8.16
CA GLY A 115 -10.62 -3.55 -9.58
C GLY A 115 -11.24 -4.83 -10.09
N GLU A 116 -12.00 -4.71 -11.16
CA GLU A 116 -12.47 -5.83 -11.97
C GLU A 116 -11.88 -5.70 -13.38
N LEU A 117 -11.64 -6.84 -14.02
CA LEU A 117 -11.25 -6.90 -15.43
C LEU A 117 -12.40 -7.53 -16.20
N ASP A 118 -12.83 -6.88 -17.26
CA ASP A 118 -13.78 -7.50 -18.18
C ASP A 118 -13.11 -8.61 -19.01
N ILE A 119 -13.89 -9.32 -19.83
CA ILE A 119 -13.40 -10.41 -20.67
C ILE A 119 -12.39 -9.96 -21.75
N PHE A 120 -12.31 -8.66 -22.03
CA PHE A 120 -11.35 -8.07 -22.97
C PHE A 120 -10.13 -7.50 -22.25
N GLY A 121 -10.08 -7.57 -20.92
CA GLY A 121 -8.99 -7.07 -20.08
C GLY A 121 -9.08 -5.57 -19.79
N PHE A 122 -10.23 -4.92 -19.99
CA PHE A 122 -10.40 -3.53 -19.58
C PHE A 122 -10.67 -3.46 -18.07
N PRO A 123 -9.88 -2.65 -17.33
CA PRO A 123 -10.08 -2.50 -15.90
C PRO A 123 -11.19 -1.51 -15.59
N SER A 124 -11.96 -1.81 -14.55
CA SER A 124 -12.85 -0.89 -13.86
C SER A 124 -12.55 -0.94 -12.36
N ALA A 125 -12.76 0.16 -11.64
CA ALA A 125 -12.68 0.16 -10.19
C ALA A 125 -14.08 0.26 -9.58
N ARG A 126 -14.27 -0.46 -8.48
CA ARG A 126 -15.56 -0.57 -7.79
C ARG A 126 -15.68 0.46 -6.68
N GLY A 127 -16.91 0.92 -6.43
CA GLY A 127 -17.23 1.78 -5.30
C GLY A 127 -16.74 3.23 -5.43
N ILE A 128 -16.14 3.63 -6.55
CA ILE A 128 -15.59 4.99 -6.71
C ILE A 128 -16.69 6.03 -6.45
N ASN A 129 -16.39 7.02 -5.61
CA ASN A 129 -17.29 8.13 -5.24
C ASN A 129 -18.54 7.73 -4.47
N GLU A 130 -18.68 6.46 -4.08
CA GLU A 130 -19.80 6.03 -3.23
C GLU A 130 -19.52 6.37 -1.77
N PRO A 131 -20.55 6.74 -0.98
CA PRO A 131 -20.40 6.76 0.47
C PRO A 131 -20.12 5.37 1.03
N ASP A 132 -19.30 5.28 2.07
CA ASP A 132 -19.05 4.01 2.75
C ASP A 132 -20.11 3.78 3.83
N TYR A 133 -20.99 2.81 3.59
CA TYR A 133 -22.00 2.32 4.54
C TYR A 133 -21.75 0.86 4.92
N GLY A 134 -20.55 0.33 4.64
CA GLY A 134 -20.21 -1.08 4.85
C GLY A 134 -20.75 -2.03 3.79
N GLN A 135 -21.22 -1.50 2.65
CA GLN A 135 -21.77 -2.30 1.55
C GLN A 135 -20.74 -3.21 0.87
N TYR A 136 -19.44 -3.01 1.18
CA TYR A 136 -18.33 -3.81 0.66
C TYR A 136 -17.56 -4.60 1.75
N ASP A 137 -18.08 -4.70 2.97
CA ASP A 137 -17.35 -5.32 4.09
C ASP A 137 -17.38 -6.86 4.09
N TYR A 138 -18.15 -7.46 3.18
CA TYR A 138 -18.38 -8.90 3.10
C TYR A 138 -17.62 -9.57 1.95
N PHE A 139 -16.84 -8.80 1.18
CA PHE A 139 -16.08 -9.30 0.03
C PHE A 139 -14.72 -9.81 0.40
#